data_AF-A0A355GK23-F1
#
_entry.id   AF-A0A355GK23-F1
#
_cell.length_a   1.000
_cell.length_b   1.000
_cell.length_c   1.000
_cell.angle_alpha   90.00
_cell.angle_beta   90.00
_cell.angle_gamma   90.00
#
_symmetry.space_group_name_H-M   'P 1'
#
loop_
_entity.id
_entity.type
_entity.pdbx_description
1 polymer ?
#
loop_
_entity_poly.entity_id
_entity_poly.type
_entity_poly.pdbx_seq_one_letter_code
_entity_poly.pdbx_strand_id
1 'polypeptide(L)'
;MEAFSLAGMSVGLSLVDVEGVQISDVTFKNFRIDGINVHDRCKNIILENVTCTGNGRSGLAVNGTSQVEVIDSVLTENRINDLLITEQGVANLKQTKLGKPATLAP
;
A
#
# COMPACT_ATOMS: atom_id res chain seq x y z
N MET A 1 6.88 26.30 6.07
CA MET A 1 6.63 25.41 4.92
C MET A 1 7.67 24.31 5.03
N GLU A 2 7.28 23.12 5.47
CA GLU A 2 8.25 22.00 5.55
C GLU A 2 8.74 21.68 4.14
N ALA A 3 10.04 21.43 4.00
CA ALA A 3 10.60 20.98 2.74
C ALA A 3 9.94 19.64 2.37
N PHE A 4 9.43 19.53 1.14
CA PHE A 4 8.96 18.26 0.61
C PHE A 4 10.13 17.25 0.64
N SER A 5 10.16 16.40 1.65
CA SER A 5 11.15 15.33 1.76
C SER A 5 10.65 14.16 0.94
N LEU A 6 11.08 14.05 -0.31
CA LEU A 6 10.88 12.83 -1.09
C LEU A 6 11.92 11.81 -0.62
N ALA A 7 11.49 10.58 -0.36
CA ALA A 7 12.41 9.47 -0.19
C ALA A 7 13.22 9.30 -1.49
N GLY A 8 14.51 8.95 -1.36
CA GLY A 8 15.38 8.76 -2.53
C GLY A 8 14.95 7.60 -3.44
N MET A 9 14.16 6.66 -2.91
CA MET A 9 13.65 5.49 -3.63
C MET A 9 12.22 5.69 -4.15
N SER A 10 11.88 4.93 -5.19
CA SER A 10 10.57 5.05 -5.85
C SER A 10 9.43 4.38 -5.09
N VAL A 11 9.68 3.26 -4.42
CA VAL A 11 8.69 2.48 -3.66
C VAL A 11 9.26 2.16 -2.28
N GLY A 12 8.42 2.14 -1.25
CA GLY A 12 8.85 1.81 0.11
C GLY A 12 9.09 0.32 0.34
N LEU A 13 8.13 -0.51 -0.05
CA LEU A 13 8.23 -1.97 -0.03
C LEU A 13 7.61 -2.59 -1.27
N SER A 14 8.35 -3.45 -1.95
CA SER A 14 7.83 -4.31 -3.02
C SER A 14 7.76 -5.76 -2.55
N LEU A 15 6.60 -6.38 -2.67
CA LEU A 15 6.39 -7.81 -2.46
C LEU A 15 6.12 -8.45 -3.82
N VAL A 16 6.96 -9.43 -4.20
CA VAL A 16 7.00 -10.02 -5.55
C VAL A 16 6.95 -11.53 -5.45
N ASP A 17 5.83 -12.14 -5.82
CA ASP A 17 5.70 -13.61 -5.83
C ASP A 17 6.12 -14.27 -4.50
N VAL A 18 5.71 -13.65 -3.38
CA VAL A 18 6.03 -14.11 -2.02
C VAL A 18 4.79 -14.60 -1.27
N GLU A 19 5.01 -15.46 -0.29
CA GLU A 19 3.94 -15.99 0.56
C GLU A 19 4.32 -15.90 2.04
N GLY A 20 3.34 -15.60 2.91
CA GLY A 20 3.50 -15.67 4.36
C GLY A 20 4.27 -14.50 4.97
N VAL A 21 4.13 -13.31 4.40
CA VAL A 21 4.81 -12.09 4.88
C VAL A 21 3.88 -11.30 5.81
N GLN A 22 4.37 -10.97 7.00
CA GLN A 22 3.74 -10.02 7.91
C GLN A 22 4.63 -8.79 8.08
N ILE A 23 4.03 -7.61 7.96
CA ILE A 23 4.66 -6.32 8.24
C ILE A 23 3.82 -5.61 9.29
N SER A 24 4.43 -5.21 10.41
CA SER A 24 3.74 -4.53 11.49
C SER A 24 4.45 -3.27 11.96
N ASP A 25 3.68 -2.26 12.38
CA ASP A 25 4.17 -1.07 13.09
C ASP A 25 5.17 -0.21 12.27
N VAL A 26 4.93 -0.07 10.97
CA VAL A 26 5.80 0.68 10.05
C VAL A 26 5.04 1.80 9.35
N THR A 27 5.72 2.94 9.17
CA THR A 27 5.25 4.05 8.33
C THR A 27 6.03 4.12 7.02
N PHE A 28 5.34 4.01 5.90
CA PHE A 28 5.85 4.26 4.55
C PHE A 28 5.39 5.63 4.06
N LYS A 29 6.29 6.63 4.10
CA LYS A 29 5.96 8.01 3.76
C LYS A 29 6.85 8.63 2.69
N ASN A 30 6.22 9.45 1.85
CA ASN A 30 6.85 10.30 0.84
C ASN A 30 7.71 9.57 -0.21
N PHE A 31 7.36 8.33 -0.57
CA PHE A 31 7.97 7.66 -1.72
C PHE A 31 7.45 8.23 -3.03
N ARG A 32 8.27 8.23 -4.09
CA ARG A 32 7.92 8.85 -5.38
C ARG A 32 6.73 8.19 -6.08
N ILE A 33 6.53 6.90 -5.86
CA ILE A 33 5.45 6.10 -6.44
C ILE A 33 4.59 5.54 -5.30
N ASP A 34 4.87 4.35 -4.79
CA ASP A 34 4.00 3.71 -3.80
C ASP A 34 4.65 3.58 -2.43
N GLY A 35 3.83 3.64 -1.37
CA GLY A 35 4.27 3.20 -0.05
C GLY A 35 4.60 1.71 -0.09
N ILE A 36 3.61 0.89 -0.47
CA ILE A 36 3.74 -0.56 -0.63
C ILE A 36 3.16 -0.99 -1.99
N ASN A 37 3.90 -1.83 -2.71
CA ASN A 37 3.46 -2.47 -3.94
C ASN A 37 3.46 -4.00 -3.77
N VAL A 38 2.28 -4.61 -3.73
CA VAL A 38 2.08 -6.06 -3.67
C VAL A 38 1.73 -6.55 -5.06
N HIS A 39 2.64 -7.32 -5.68
CA HIS A 39 2.51 -7.68 -7.08
C HIS A 39 2.64 -9.17 -7.42
N ASP A 40 2.06 -9.49 -8.58
CA ASP A 40 1.98 -10.82 -9.20
C ASP A 40 1.14 -11.85 -8.45
N ARG A 41 1.73 -12.63 -7.53
CA ARG A 41 1.08 -13.82 -6.93
C ARG A 41 1.25 -13.89 -5.42
N CYS A 42 1.23 -12.74 -4.75
CA CYS A 42 1.47 -12.71 -3.31
C CYS A 42 0.29 -13.30 -2.52
N LYS A 43 0.56 -14.16 -1.54
CA LYS A 43 -0.45 -14.84 -0.72
C LYS A 43 -0.13 -14.76 0.76
N ASN A 44 -1.16 -14.88 1.61
CA ASN A 44 -0.99 -14.87 3.06
C ASN A 44 -0.18 -13.64 3.54
N ILE A 45 -0.50 -12.46 2.98
CA ILE A 45 0.16 -11.19 3.32
C ILE A 45 -0.68 -10.46 4.36
N ILE A 46 -0.04 -10.04 5.45
CA ILE A 46 -0.67 -9.29 6.54
C ILE A 46 0.07 -7.97 6.72
N LEU A 47 -0.67 -6.86 6.62
CA LEU A 47 -0.22 -5.52 6.96
C LEU A 47 -0.99 -5.06 8.21
N GLU A 48 -0.30 -4.93 9.34
CA GLU A 48 -0.92 -4.63 10.63
C GLU A 48 -0.36 -3.34 11.23
N ASN A 49 -1.21 -2.41 11.64
CA ASN A 49 -0.78 -1.11 12.16
C ASN A 49 0.23 -0.39 11.23
N VAL A 50 -0.02 -0.45 9.92
CA VAL A 50 0.84 0.17 8.90
C VAL A 50 0.25 1.51 8.49
N THR A 51 1.12 2.52 8.34
CA THR A 51 0.73 3.82 7.80
C THR A 51 1.38 4.08 6.45
N CYS A 52 0.59 4.32 5.41
CA CYS A 52 1.10 4.79 4.12
C CYS A 52 0.55 6.19 3.80
N THR A 53 1.44 7.19 3.80
CA THR A 53 1.04 8.60 3.63
C THR A 53 1.98 9.42 2.76
N GLY A 54 1.44 10.41 2.03
CA GLY A 54 2.24 11.33 1.23
C GLY A 54 2.96 10.71 0.03
N ASN A 55 2.62 9.48 -0.36
CA ASN A 55 3.29 8.80 -1.48
C ASN A 55 2.79 9.35 -2.84
N GLY A 56 3.68 9.42 -3.83
CA GLY A 56 3.47 10.14 -5.09
C GLY A 56 2.48 9.50 -6.05
N ARG A 57 2.11 8.23 -5.84
CA ARG A 57 1.05 7.52 -6.54
C ARG A 57 0.07 6.88 -5.55
N SER A 58 0.46 5.81 -4.87
CA SER A 58 -0.45 5.06 -3.99
C SER A 58 0.09 4.77 -2.60
N GLY A 59 -0.79 4.69 -1.61
CA GLY A 59 -0.40 4.21 -0.28
C GLY A 59 -0.09 2.72 -0.32
N LEU A 60 -1.06 1.94 -0.81
CA LEU A 60 -0.96 0.52 -1.09
C LEU A 60 -1.47 0.24 -2.51
N ALA A 61 -0.67 -0.44 -3.31
CA ALA A 61 -1.08 -1.02 -4.59
C ALA A 61 -1.10 -2.55 -4.49
N VAL A 62 -2.20 -3.18 -4.90
CA VAL A 62 -2.38 -4.64 -4.94
C VAL A 62 -2.78 -5.04 -6.36
N ASN A 63 -1.96 -5.85 -7.01
CA ASN A 63 -2.16 -6.23 -8.41
C ASN A 63 -1.87 -7.71 -8.66
N GLY A 64 -2.05 -8.16 -9.91
CA GLY A 64 -1.94 -9.57 -10.26
C GLY A 64 -3.11 -10.37 -9.71
N THR A 65 -2.76 -11.49 -9.08
CA THR A 65 -3.67 -12.36 -8.33
C THR A 65 -3.39 -12.28 -6.82
N SER A 66 -2.75 -11.20 -6.38
CA SER A 66 -2.26 -11.03 -5.02
C SER A 66 -3.39 -10.74 -4.03
N GLN A 67 -3.25 -11.22 -2.80
CA GLN A 67 -4.22 -11.01 -1.73
C GLN A 67 -3.53 -10.52 -0.46
N VAL A 68 -4.11 -9.49 0.16
CA VAL A 68 -3.59 -8.89 1.38
C VAL A 68 -4.69 -8.64 2.40
N GLU A 69 -4.42 -8.97 3.66
CA GLU A 69 -5.19 -8.46 4.80
C GLU A 69 -4.53 -7.18 5.31
N VAL A 70 -5.33 -6.14 5.51
CA VAL A 70 -4.88 -4.84 6.01
C VAL A 70 -5.66 -4.54 7.28
N ILE A 71 -4.96 -4.46 8.41
CA ILE A 71 -5.53 -4.48 9.75
C ILE A 71 -5.04 -3.25 10.51
N ASP A 72 -5.96 -2.54 11.17
CA ASP A 72 -5.67 -1.38 12.04
C ASP A 72 -4.73 -0.34 11.40
N SER A 73 -4.86 -0.14 10.09
CA SER A 73 -3.89 0.63 9.29
C SER A 73 -4.46 1.96 8.80
N VAL A 74 -3.58 2.83 8.30
CA VAL A 74 -3.96 4.15 7.79
C VAL A 74 -3.33 4.39 6.42
N LEU A 75 -4.16 4.47 5.38
CA LEU A 75 -3.75 4.82 4.03
C LEU A 75 -4.39 6.16 3.67
N THR A 76 -3.66 7.26 3.81
CA THR A 76 -4.23 8.62 3.65
C THR A 76 -3.24 9.54 2.96
N GLU A 77 -3.73 10.62 2.35
CA GLU A 77 -2.88 11.70 1.81
C GLU A 77 -1.89 11.26 0.72
N ASN A 78 -2.14 10.12 0.05
CA ASN A 78 -1.35 9.71 -1.11
C ASN A 78 -1.86 10.42 -2.36
N ARG A 79 -0.97 10.78 -3.30
CA ARG A 79 -1.30 11.76 -4.35
C ARG A 79 -2.43 11.31 -5.27
N ILE A 80 -2.42 10.06 -5.74
CA ILE A 80 -3.41 9.56 -6.69
C ILE A 80 -4.43 8.68 -5.99
N ASN A 81 -4.00 7.57 -5.38
CA ASN A 81 -4.89 6.61 -4.71
C ASN A 81 -4.41 6.36 -3.29
N ASP A 82 -5.29 6.15 -2.32
CA ASP A 82 -4.85 5.63 -1.02
C ASP A 82 -4.69 4.11 -1.08
N LEU A 83 -5.66 3.43 -1.71
CA LEU A 83 -5.61 2.01 -2.06
C LEU A 83 -5.92 1.87 -3.55
N LEU A 84 -5.01 1.23 -4.28
CA LEU A 84 -5.20 0.84 -5.68
C LEU A 84 -5.27 -0.68 -5.78
N ILE A 85 -6.33 -1.19 -6.38
CA ILE A 85 -6.49 -2.60 -6.73
C ILE A 85 -6.61 -2.68 -8.25
N THR A 86 -5.77 -3.50 -8.87
CA THR A 86 -5.83 -3.78 -10.31
C THR A 86 -5.94 -5.28 -10.57
N GLU A 87 -6.34 -5.65 -11.79
CA GLU A 87 -6.45 -7.04 -12.23
C GLU A 87 -7.35 -7.87 -11.30
N GLN A 88 -6.81 -8.93 -10.68
CA GLN A 88 -7.51 -9.81 -9.74
C GLN A 88 -7.02 -9.64 -8.30
N GLY A 89 -6.40 -8.49 -8.00
CA GLY A 89 -5.91 -8.16 -6.67
C GLY A 89 -7.06 -8.08 -5.65
N VAL A 90 -6.77 -8.44 -4.39
CA VAL A 90 -7.73 -8.34 -3.29
C VAL A 90 -7.08 -7.71 -2.07
N ALA A 91 -7.72 -6.69 -1.50
CA ALA A 91 -7.36 -6.12 -0.21
C ALA A 91 -8.55 -6.21 0.76
N ASN A 92 -8.38 -7.02 1.81
CA ASN A 92 -9.39 -7.17 2.87
C ASN A 92 -9.06 -6.19 3.99
N LEU A 93 -9.85 -5.13 4.11
CA LEU A 93 -9.64 -4.07 5.11
C LEU A 93 -10.39 -4.39 6.41
N LYS A 94 -9.67 -4.40 7.54
CA LYS A 94 -10.20 -4.50 8.89
C LYS A 94 -9.72 -3.28 9.67
N GLN A 95 -10.66 -2.50 10.23
CA GLN A 95 -10.34 -1.32 11.04
C GLN A 95 -9.34 -0.34 10.38
N THR A 96 -9.33 -0.29 9.05
CA THR A 96 -8.35 0.47 8.28
C THR A 96 -9.00 1.73 7.74
N LYS A 97 -8.30 2.87 7.90
CA LYS A 97 -8.76 4.17 7.42
C LYS A 97 -8.20 4.45 6.04
N LEU A 98 -9.09 4.80 5.11
CA LEU A 98 -8.73 5.42 3.83
C LEU A 98 -9.09 6.90 3.83
N GLY A 99 -8.25 7.75 3.25
CA GLY A 99 -8.57 9.17 3.01
C GLY A 99 -9.38 9.39 1.74
N LYS A 100 -9.24 8.48 0.77
CA LYS A 100 -9.95 8.41 -0.50
C LYS A 100 -10.59 7.02 -0.65
N PRO A 101 -11.71 6.89 -1.39
CA PRO A 101 -12.23 5.58 -1.76
C PRO A 101 -11.16 4.72 -2.44
N ALA A 102 -11.25 3.40 -2.25
CA ALA A 102 -10.40 2.47 -2.97
C ALA A 102 -10.61 2.61 -4.49
N THR A 103 -9.53 2.62 -5.25
CA THR A 103 -9.57 2.67 -6.72
C THR A 103 -9.47 1.26 -7.25
N LEU A 104 -10.50 0.85 -8.00
CA LEU A 104 -10.52 -0.40 -8.74
C LEU A 104 -10.26 -0.08 -10.21
N ALA A 105 -9.20 -0.64 -10.77
CA ALA A 105 -8.88 -0.50 -12.19
C ALA A 105 -8.76 -1.88 -12.85
N PRO A 106 -9.00 -1.98 -14.17
CA PRO A 106 -8.79 -3.21 -14.92
C PRO A 106 -7.37 -3.77 -14.74
#